data_AF-A0A3C1SHT8-F1
#
_entry.id   AF-A0A3C1SHT8-F1
#
_cell.length_a   1.000
_cell.length_b   1.000
_cell.length_c   1.000
_cell.angle_alpha   90.00
_cell.angle_beta   90.00
_cell.angle_gamma   90.00
#
_symmetry.space_group_name_H-M   'P 1'
#
loop_
_entity.id
_entity.type
_entity.pdbx_description
1 polymer ?
#
loop_
_entity_poly.entity_id
_entity_poly.type
_entity_poly.pdbx_seq_one_letter_code
_entity_poly.pdbx_strand_id
1 'polypeptide(L)'
;MPQESTLKVFRELGLMLFLIGAGVAGGASFVKYFEWVYFIYGIIMTMLPMIIGYIFAKYVLKLNLLNNLGSICGGMTSTPALGTLISTAGTEKVAGAYASTYPIALVAVVIVSQMLIILFR
;
A
#
# COMPACT_ATOMS: atom_id res chain seq x y z
N MET A 1 -9.49 -26.73 11.61
CA MET A 1 -9.14 -25.45 10.95
C MET A 1 -8.94 -25.71 9.47
N PRO A 2 -9.32 -24.80 8.56
CA PRO A 2 -9.05 -24.95 7.13
C PRO A 2 -7.54 -25.05 6.87
N GLN A 3 -7.16 -25.74 5.79
CA GLN A 3 -5.77 -25.88 5.37
C GLN A 3 -5.21 -24.53 4.89
N GLU A 4 -3.92 -24.25 5.12
CA GLU A 4 -3.28 -23.01 4.66
C GLU A 4 -3.39 -22.81 3.15
N SER A 5 -3.35 -23.89 2.36
CA SER A 5 -3.54 -23.86 0.92
C SER A 5 -4.90 -23.28 0.54
N THR A 6 -5.96 -23.69 1.24
CA THR A 6 -7.31 -23.16 1.05
C THR A 6 -7.36 -21.67 1.37
N LEU A 7 -6.77 -21.24 2.49
CA LEU A 7 -6.74 -19.81 2.88
C LEU A 7 -6.01 -18.95 1.84
N LYS A 8 -4.88 -19.43 1.30
CA LYS A 8 -4.13 -18.75 0.23
C LYS A 8 -4.97 -18.59 -1.04
N VAL A 9 -5.67 -19.64 -1.49
CA VAL A 9 -6.53 -19.57 -2.68
C VAL A 9 -7.64 -18.53 -2.50
N PHE A 10 -8.32 -18.52 -1.35
CA PHE A 10 -9.36 -17.53 -1.07
C PHE A 10 -8.82 -16.10 -1.01
N ARG A 11 -7.63 -15.90 -0.44
CA ARG A 11 -6.96 -14.59 -0.39
C ARG A 11 -6.63 -14.07 -1.80
N GLU A 12 -5.98 -14.88 -2.63
CA GLU A 12 -5.62 -14.48 -4.00
C GLU A 12 -6.88 -14.22 -4.84
N LEU A 13 -7.92 -15.04 -4.70
CA LEU A 13 -9.22 -14.82 -5.35
C LEU A 13 -9.83 -13.47 -4.93
N GLY A 14 -9.86 -13.18 -3.63
CA GLY A 14 -10.35 -11.91 -3.12
C GLY A 14 -9.55 -10.71 -3.64
N LEU A 15 -8.21 -10.82 -3.69
CA LEU A 15 -7.34 -9.79 -4.26
C LEU A 15 -7.62 -9.55 -5.74
N MET A 16 -7.80 -10.60 -6.54
CA MET A 16 -8.15 -10.48 -7.96
C MET A 16 -9.48 -9.75 -8.15
N LEU A 17 -10.52 -10.16 -7.41
CA LEU A 17 -11.84 -9.52 -7.49
C LEU A 17 -11.79 -8.04 -7.05
N PHE A 18 -11.04 -7.74 -6.00
CA PHE A 18 -10.83 -6.37 -5.52
C PHE A 18 -10.14 -5.49 -6.58
N LEU A 19 -9.06 -5.98 -7.18
CA LEU A 19 -8.31 -5.27 -8.21
C LEU A 19 -9.15 -5.03 -9.48
N ILE A 20 -9.99 -5.99 -9.88
CA ILE A 20 -10.93 -5.80 -10.99
C ILE A 20 -11.90 -4.65 -10.67
N GLY A 21 -12.52 -4.66 -9.50
CA GLY A 21 -13.47 -3.62 -9.10
C GLY A 21 -12.83 -2.23 -9.04
N ALA A 22 -11.70 -2.10 -8.35
CA ALA A 22 -10.98 -0.83 -8.22
C ALA A 22 -10.42 -0.34 -9.57
N GLY A 23 -9.89 -1.26 -10.38
CA GLY A 23 -9.24 -0.94 -11.66
C GLY A 23 -10.23 -0.52 -12.75
N VAL A 24 -11.36 -1.20 -12.88
CA VAL A 24 -12.37 -0.87 -13.91
C VAL A 24 -12.96 0.51 -13.66
N ALA A 25 -13.36 0.81 -12.42
CA ALA A 25 -13.94 2.10 -12.07
C ALA A 25 -12.94 3.27 -12.24
N GLY A 26 -11.70 3.09 -11.77
CA GLY A 26 -10.65 4.10 -11.91
C GLY A 26 -10.17 4.28 -13.35
N GLY A 27 -10.16 3.21 -14.14
CA GLY A 27 -9.66 3.19 -15.51
C GLY A 27 -10.65 3.66 -16.58
N ALA A 28 -11.96 3.64 -16.30
CA ALA A 28 -13.00 3.89 -17.30
C ALA A 28 -12.85 5.22 -18.06
N SER A 29 -12.32 6.26 -17.40
CA SER A 29 -12.06 7.58 -18.02
C SER A 29 -10.57 7.91 -18.14
N PHE A 30 -9.68 6.95 -17.96
CA PHE A 30 -8.23 7.20 -17.93
C PHE A 30 -7.75 7.90 -19.21
N VAL A 31 -8.10 7.36 -20.38
CA VAL A 31 -7.67 7.90 -21.68
C VAL A 31 -8.16 9.33 -21.91
N LYS A 32 -9.32 9.70 -21.33
CA LYS A 32 -9.89 11.05 -21.46
C LYS A 32 -9.06 12.10 -20.72
N TYR A 33 -8.46 11.75 -19.59
CA TYR A 33 -7.73 12.66 -18.71
C TYR A 33 -6.21 12.45 -18.72
N PHE A 34 -5.72 11.53 -19.54
CA PHE A 34 -4.31 11.17 -19.55
C PHE A 34 -3.45 12.27 -20.19
N GLU A 35 -2.45 12.72 -19.44
CA GLU A 35 -1.32 13.49 -19.95
C GLU A 35 -0.02 12.87 -19.46
N TRP A 36 1.01 12.84 -20.31
CA TRP A 36 2.31 12.23 -19.99
C TRP A 36 2.95 12.81 -18.73
N VAL A 37 2.71 14.09 -18.45
CA VAL A 37 3.22 14.77 -17.24
C VAL A 37 2.63 14.17 -15.96
N TYR A 38 1.37 13.73 -15.97
CA TYR A 38 0.74 13.11 -14.78
C TYR A 38 1.42 11.80 -14.40
N PHE A 39 1.98 11.07 -15.36
CA PHE A 39 2.77 9.88 -15.08
C PHE A 39 4.04 10.20 -14.28
N ILE A 40 4.73 11.30 -14.64
CA ILE A 40 5.93 11.75 -13.92
C ILE A 40 5.57 12.20 -12.50
N TYR A 41 4.49 12.96 -12.34
CA TYR A 41 4.01 13.36 -11.01
C TYR A 41 3.62 12.14 -10.16
N GLY A 42 2.93 11.16 -10.75
CA GLY A 42 2.58 9.91 -10.08
C GLY A 42 3.82 9.15 -9.59
N ILE A 43 4.86 9.01 -10.43
CA ILE A 43 6.12 8.38 -10.03
C ILE A 43 6.74 9.13 -8.86
N ILE A 44 6.88 10.44 -8.94
CA ILE A 44 7.54 11.22 -7.89
C ILE A 44 6.74 11.14 -6.59
N MET A 45 5.42 11.33 -6.64
CA MET A 45 4.57 11.29 -5.45
C MET A 45 4.51 9.92 -4.77
N THR A 46 4.73 8.83 -5.51
CA THR A 46 4.71 7.47 -4.94
C THR A 46 6.10 7.00 -4.52
N MET A 47 7.09 7.10 -5.41
CA MET A 47 8.44 6.58 -5.19
C MET A 47 9.21 7.38 -4.15
N LEU A 48 9.09 8.71 -4.17
CA LEU A 48 9.89 9.55 -3.28
C LEU A 48 9.53 9.31 -1.80
N PRO A 49 8.26 9.32 -1.37
CA PRO A 49 7.91 9.00 0.03
C PRO A 49 8.26 7.57 0.41
N MET A 50 8.10 6.59 -0.50
CA MET A 50 8.48 5.21 -0.22
C MET A 50 9.98 5.05 0.03
N ILE A 51 10.82 5.65 -0.82
CA ILE A 51 12.28 5.57 -0.68
C ILE A 51 12.72 6.26 0.61
N ILE A 52 12.23 7.47 0.86
CA ILE A 52 12.56 8.22 2.09
C ILE A 52 12.12 7.42 3.32
N GLY A 53 10.88 6.92 3.33
CA GLY A 53 10.34 6.11 4.41
C GLY A 53 11.15 4.84 4.65
N TYR A 54 11.53 4.14 3.59
CA TYR A 54 12.36 2.94 3.68
C TYR A 54 13.73 3.22 4.29
N ILE A 55 14.41 4.26 3.81
CA ILE A 55 15.73 4.68 4.31
C ILE A 55 15.62 5.10 5.77
N PHE A 56 14.62 5.90 6.13
CA PHE A 56 14.39 6.32 7.52
C PHE A 56 14.16 5.12 8.43
N ALA A 57 13.25 4.20 8.05
CA ALA A 57 12.96 3.01 8.81
C ALA A 57 14.18 2.07 8.95
N LYS A 58 15.04 1.99 7.93
CA LYS A 58 16.24 1.17 7.94
C LYS A 58 17.36 1.77 8.79
N TYR A 59 17.64 3.06 8.65
CA TYR A 59 18.83 3.68 9.27
C TYR A 59 18.54 4.34 10.62
N VAL A 60 17.35 4.90 10.81
CA VAL A 60 16.96 5.58 12.06
C VAL A 60 16.27 4.59 12.99
N LEU A 61 15.22 3.91 12.51
CA LEU A 61 14.44 2.97 13.34
C LEU A 61 15.04 1.56 13.39
N LYS A 62 16.05 1.27 12.55
CA LYS A 62 16.78 -0.01 12.48
C LYS A 62 15.85 -1.22 12.31
N LEU A 63 14.76 -1.06 11.57
CA LEU A 63 13.82 -2.15 11.30
C LEU A 63 14.46 -3.20 10.37
N ASN A 64 14.18 -4.47 10.64
CA ASN A 64 14.54 -5.55 9.72
C ASN A 64 13.79 -5.40 8.38
N LEU A 65 14.31 -6.03 7.32
CA LEU A 65 13.79 -5.87 5.96
C LEU A 65 12.29 -6.19 5.86
N LEU A 66 11.85 -7.31 6.43
CA LEU A 66 10.46 -7.75 6.33
C LEU A 66 9.50 -6.82 7.07
N ASN A 67 9.87 -6.36 8.25
CA ASN A 67 9.08 -5.36 8.99
C ASN A 67 9.03 -4.04 8.25
N ASN A 68 10.15 -3.58 7.69
CA ASN A 68 10.19 -2.33 6.94
C ASN A 68 9.30 -2.39 5.69
N LEU A 69 9.44 -3.44 4.87
CA LEU A 69 8.61 -3.64 3.68
C LEU A 69 7.13 -3.83 4.03
N GLY A 70 6.82 -4.59 5.08
CA GLY A 70 5.45 -4.74 5.58
C GLY A 70 4.84 -3.42 6.08
N SER A 71 5.64 -2.60 6.77
CA SER A 71 5.26 -1.26 7.19
C SER A 71 5.05 -0.31 6.02
N ILE A 72 5.81 -0.43 4.93
CA ILE A 72 5.55 0.33 3.69
C ILE A 72 4.23 -0.10 3.07
N CYS A 73 3.95 -1.41 2.96
CA CYS A 73 2.66 -1.88 2.45
C CYS A 73 1.48 -1.34 3.29
N GLY A 74 1.62 -1.34 4.62
CA GLY A 74 0.59 -0.82 5.52
C GLY A 74 0.45 0.70 5.46
N GLY A 75 1.56 1.42 5.40
CA GLY A 75 1.61 2.87 5.22
C GLY A 75 1.00 3.33 3.90
N MET A 76 1.23 2.59 2.82
CA MET A 76 0.58 2.81 1.53
C MET A 76 -0.87 2.30 1.46
N THR A 77 -1.36 1.68 2.55
CA THR A 77 -2.69 1.05 2.60
C THR A 77 -2.94 0.05 1.47
N SER A 78 -1.87 -0.60 0.98
CA SER A 78 -1.91 -1.43 -0.23
C SER A 78 -1.92 -2.92 0.12
N THR A 79 -3.13 -3.46 0.29
CA THR A 79 -3.37 -4.90 0.47
C THR A 79 -2.81 -5.76 -0.68
N PRO A 80 -2.91 -5.35 -1.96
CA PRO A 80 -2.28 -6.08 -3.06
C PRO A 80 -0.76 -6.17 -2.94
N ALA A 81 -0.10 -5.08 -2.54
CA ALA A 81 1.35 -5.09 -2.33
C ALA A 81 1.76 -6.02 -1.19
N LEU A 82 0.97 -6.09 -0.11
CA LEU A 82 1.17 -7.08 0.96
C LEU A 82 1.02 -8.52 0.41
N GLY A 83 0.02 -8.78 -0.42
CA GLY A 83 -0.19 -10.10 -1.05
C GLY A 83 1.03 -10.54 -1.85
N THR A 84 1.55 -9.65 -2.70
CA THR A 84 2.80 -9.89 -3.46
C THR A 84 3.97 -10.12 -2.52
N LEU A 85 4.13 -9.28 -1.49
CA LEU A 85 5.24 -9.39 -0.54
C LEU A 85 5.22 -10.71 0.24
N ILE A 86 4.05 -11.18 0.67
CA ILE A 86 3.92 -12.49 1.33
C ILE A 86 4.30 -13.62 0.37
N SER A 87 3.83 -13.54 -0.88
CA SER A 87 4.15 -14.53 -1.92
C SER A 87 5.66 -14.58 -2.20
N THR A 88 6.31 -13.42 -2.35
CA THR A 88 7.76 -13.31 -2.61
C THR A 88 8.60 -13.64 -1.39
N ALA A 89 8.20 -13.25 -0.19
CA ALA A 89 8.93 -13.52 1.05
C ALA A 89 8.76 -14.96 1.55
N GLY A 90 7.75 -15.68 1.04
CA GLY A 90 7.44 -17.05 1.45
C GLY A 90 6.95 -17.17 2.90
N THR A 91 6.56 -16.07 3.54
CA THR A 91 6.17 -16.05 4.95
C THR A 91 5.08 -15.02 5.25
N GLU A 92 4.12 -15.40 6.08
CA GLU A 92 3.05 -14.51 6.53
C GLU A 92 3.48 -13.57 7.66
N LYS A 93 4.70 -13.72 8.19
CA LYS A 93 5.24 -12.86 9.26
C LYS A 93 5.20 -11.37 8.92
N VAL A 94 5.25 -11.04 7.62
CA VAL A 94 5.19 -9.66 7.12
C VAL A 94 3.83 -8.99 7.38
N ALA A 95 2.76 -9.77 7.48
CA ALA A 95 1.40 -9.28 7.70
C ALA A 95 1.25 -8.56 9.05
N GLY A 96 2.05 -8.92 10.06
CA GLY A 96 2.02 -8.25 11.36
C GLY A 96 2.44 -6.78 11.29
N ALA A 97 3.50 -6.47 10.54
CA ALA A 97 3.97 -5.10 10.35
C ALA A 97 3.01 -4.25 9.49
N TYR A 98 2.34 -4.89 8.53
CA TYR A 98 1.23 -4.27 7.80
C TYR A 98 0.06 -3.93 8.72
N ALA A 99 -0.38 -4.90 9.52
CA ALA A 99 -1.54 -4.77 10.40
C ALA A 99 -1.37 -3.66 11.46
N SER A 100 -0.14 -3.44 11.94
CA SER A 100 0.15 -2.39 12.92
C SER A 100 0.22 -0.99 12.30
N THR A 101 0.66 -0.86 11.06
CA THR A 101 0.88 0.44 10.40
C THR A 101 -0.34 0.93 9.63
N TYR A 102 -1.19 0.03 9.12
CA TYR A 102 -2.37 0.37 8.34
C TYR A 102 -3.37 1.30 9.08
N PRO A 103 -3.73 1.06 10.36
CA PRO A 103 -4.65 1.97 11.08
C PRO A 103 -4.06 3.36 11.28
N ILE A 104 -2.76 3.44 11.55
CA ILE A 104 -2.05 4.72 11.73
C ILE A 104 -2.09 5.53 10.43
N ALA A 105 -1.87 4.87 9.29
CA ALA A 105 -1.95 5.51 7.97
C ALA A 105 -3.35 6.09 7.71
N LEU A 106 -4.42 5.33 7.98
CA LEU A 106 -5.79 5.80 7.80
C LEU A 106 -6.11 7.01 8.67
N VAL A 107 -5.74 6.97 9.96
CA VAL A 107 -5.96 8.10 10.87
C VAL A 107 -5.18 9.34 10.40
N ALA A 108 -3.92 9.16 10.00
CA ALA A 108 -3.10 10.25 9.48
C ALA A 108 -3.71 10.88 8.21
N VAL A 109 -4.20 10.07 7.27
CA VAL A 109 -4.87 10.57 6.05
C VAL A 109 -6.10 11.41 6.40
N VAL A 110 -6.92 10.97 7.35
CA VAL A 110 -8.09 11.73 7.79
C VAL A 110 -7.67 13.06 8.42
N ILE A 111 -6.71 13.06 9.33
CA ILE A 111 -6.27 14.30 9.99
C ILE A 111 -5.63 15.27 8.99
N VAL A 112 -4.71 14.79 8.15
CA VAL A 112 -4.01 15.63 7.17
C VAL A 112 -4.97 16.19 6.13
N SER A 113 -5.92 15.39 5.63
CA SER A 113 -6.92 15.89 4.67
C SER A 113 -7.79 17.00 5.26
N GLN A 114 -8.24 16.86 6.52
CA GLN A 114 -8.98 17.91 7.21
C GLN A 114 -8.14 19.17 7.43
N MET A 115 -6.87 19.02 7.84
CA MET A 115 -5.97 20.16 8.01
C MET A 115 -5.73 20.90 6.70
N LEU A 116 -5.51 20.18 5.59
CA LEU A 116 -5.34 20.78 4.27
C LEU A 116 -6.58 21.58 3.87
N ILE A 117 -7.78 21.01 4.08
CA ILE A 117 -9.03 21.73 3.78
C ILE A 117 -9.13 23.02 4.60
N ILE A 118 -8.83 22.99 5.90
CA ILE A 118 -8.92 24.19 6.76
C ILE A 118 -7.87 25.24 6.36
N LEU A 119 -6.66 24.83 6.00
CA LEU A 119 -5.56 25.74 5.67
C LEU A 119 -5.73 26.42 4.30
N PHE A 120 -6.31 25.70 3.33
CA PHE A 120 -6.48 26.18 1.95
C PHE A 120 -7.91 26.62 1.62
N ARG A 121 -8.80 26.62 2.61
CA ARG A 121 -10.13 27.23 2.54
C ARG A 121 -10.08 28.70 2.89
#